data_AF-A0A497RVP7-F1
#
_entry.id   AF-A0A497RVP7-F1
#
_cell.length_a   1.000
_cell.length_b   1.000
_cell.length_c   1.000
_cell.angle_alpha   90.00
_cell.angle_beta   90.00
_cell.angle_gamma   90.00
#
_symmetry.space_group_name_H-M   'P 1'
#
loop_
_entity.id
_entity.type
_entity.pdbx_description
1 polymer ?
#
loop_
_entity_poly.entity_id
_entity_poly.type
_entity_poly.pdbx_seq_one_letter_code
_entity_poly.pdbx_strand_id
1 'polypeptide(L)'
;MDKYIKKGMKKLFALTKTKIKLAEQHKTSKLKPAPLPLIKIISAKELFTLEDAKSFLEELKADLDFNSSVEVARTTLELLEVIEGVKWKFEPSRCFSQISEDDFKKLEERCLKENLELRFLFMTKSVPENAIGIYIGENPPSNAIFLSEVPSSISTILPYLFSSSYFSYFPKLKLRNVASVLGKRTLLNSLIHFSLGQFGSKLEYENQER
;
A
#
# COMPACT_ATOMS: atom_id res chain seq x y z
N MET A 1 -6.72 19.11 6.38
CA MET A 1 -6.25 18.14 5.36
C MET A 1 -5.99 18.85 4.03
N ASP A 2 -4.83 18.57 3.42
CA ASP A 2 -4.43 19.12 2.12
C ASP A 2 -5.43 18.77 0.98
N LYS A 3 -5.60 19.71 0.03
CA LYS A 3 -6.57 19.59 -1.08
C LYS A 3 -6.26 18.41 -2.01
N TYR A 4 -4.98 18.12 -2.24
CA TYR A 4 -4.55 16.99 -3.07
C TYR A 4 -4.81 15.66 -2.38
N ILE A 5 -4.64 15.59 -1.06
CA ILE A 5 -5.00 14.39 -0.27
C ILE A 5 -6.51 14.11 -0.37
N LYS A 6 -7.36 15.12 -0.19
CA LYS A 6 -8.82 14.96 -0.36
C LYS A 6 -9.19 14.50 -1.78
N LYS A 7 -8.55 15.06 -2.81
CA LYS A 7 -8.76 14.66 -4.21
C LYS A 7 -8.26 13.24 -4.49
N GLY A 8 -7.10 12.87 -3.93
CA GLY A 8 -6.54 11.52 -3.99
C GLY A 8 -7.50 10.50 -3.40
N MET A 9 -8.05 10.79 -2.22
CA MET A 9 -9.00 9.90 -1.56
C MET A 9 -10.27 9.68 -2.40
N LYS A 10 -10.87 10.75 -2.94
CA LYS A 10 -12.01 10.64 -3.87
C LYS A 10 -11.70 9.77 -5.09
N LYS A 11 -10.50 9.92 -5.65
CA LYS A 11 -10.03 9.10 -6.77
C LYS A 11 -9.83 7.64 -6.38
N LEU A 12 -9.34 7.38 -5.17
CA LEU A 12 -9.16 6.02 -4.65
C LEU A 12 -10.51 5.32 -4.44
N PHE A 13 -11.51 5.96 -3.82
CA PHE A 13 -12.87 5.41 -3.73
C PHE A 13 -13.46 5.07 -5.10
N ALA A 14 -13.33 5.99 -6.07
CA ALA A 14 -13.81 5.75 -7.42
C ALA A 14 -13.10 4.54 -8.08
N LEU A 15 -11.77 4.46 -7.91
CA LEU A 15 -10.99 3.33 -8.39
C LEU A 15 -11.41 2.02 -7.74
N THR A 16 -11.54 1.97 -6.41
CA THR A 16 -11.98 0.77 -5.67
C THR A 16 -13.34 0.31 -6.16
N LYS A 17 -14.31 1.23 -6.32
CA LYS A 17 -15.63 0.92 -6.90
C LYS A 17 -15.51 0.30 -8.30
N THR A 18 -14.65 0.87 -9.17
CA THR A 18 -14.39 0.31 -10.50
C THR A 18 -13.79 -1.10 -10.43
N LYS A 19 -12.83 -1.34 -9.53
CA LYS A 19 -12.19 -2.66 -9.39
C LYS A 19 -13.16 -3.73 -8.86
N ILE A 20 -14.03 -3.37 -7.93
CA ILE A 20 -15.13 -4.24 -7.48
C ILE A 20 -16.05 -4.59 -8.66
N LYS A 21 -16.47 -3.60 -9.45
CA LYS A 21 -17.33 -3.84 -10.62
C LYS A 21 -16.68 -4.76 -11.65
N LEU A 22 -15.38 -4.58 -11.92
CA LEU A 22 -14.62 -5.48 -12.79
C LEU A 22 -14.56 -6.91 -12.20
N ALA A 23 -14.40 -7.03 -10.89
CA ALA A 23 -14.44 -8.33 -10.21
C ALA A 23 -15.79 -9.05 -10.40
N GLU A 24 -16.91 -8.32 -10.33
CA GLU A 24 -18.24 -8.87 -10.63
C GLU A 24 -18.34 -9.36 -12.07
N GLN A 25 -17.91 -8.54 -13.03
CA GLN A 25 -17.91 -8.87 -14.46
C GLN A 25 -17.08 -10.13 -14.77
N HIS A 26 -16.00 -10.33 -14.01
CA HIS A 26 -15.11 -11.50 -14.11
C HIS A 26 -15.49 -12.64 -13.15
N LYS A 27 -16.69 -12.61 -12.56
CA LYS A 27 -17.23 -13.67 -11.69
C LYS A 27 -16.31 -13.99 -10.50
N THR A 28 -15.66 -12.98 -9.92
CA THR A 28 -14.96 -13.11 -8.63
C THR A 28 -15.99 -13.23 -7.53
N SER A 29 -15.96 -14.30 -6.74
CA SER A 29 -16.83 -14.48 -5.56
C SER A 29 -16.07 -14.37 -4.25
N LYS A 30 -14.81 -14.84 -4.23
CA LYS A 30 -13.91 -14.81 -3.07
C LYS A 30 -12.79 -13.79 -3.28
N LEU A 31 -12.39 -13.16 -2.18
CA LEU A 31 -11.20 -12.31 -2.13
C LEU A 31 -9.93 -13.17 -2.14
N LYS A 32 -8.80 -12.56 -2.50
CA LYS A 32 -7.48 -13.20 -2.41
C LYS A 32 -6.45 -12.21 -1.84
N PRO A 33 -5.87 -12.47 -0.66
CA PRO A 33 -6.20 -13.55 0.29
C PRO A 33 -7.62 -13.40 0.89
N ALA A 34 -8.07 -14.41 1.63
CA ALA A 34 -9.32 -14.39 2.37
C ALA A 34 -9.08 -15.04 3.76
N PRO A 35 -9.11 -14.28 4.87
CA PRO A 35 -9.48 -12.88 4.96
C PRO A 35 -8.38 -11.92 4.43
N LEU A 36 -8.73 -10.65 4.22
CA LEU A 36 -7.79 -9.57 3.92
C LEU A 36 -6.97 -9.18 5.18
N PRO A 37 -5.65 -9.45 5.23
CA PRO A 37 -4.86 -9.36 6.45
C PRO A 37 -4.62 -7.95 6.97
N LEU A 38 -4.42 -6.95 6.11
CA LEU A 38 -4.16 -5.56 6.53
C LEU A 38 -5.39 -4.97 7.20
N ILE A 39 -6.58 -5.19 6.64
CA ILE A 39 -7.87 -4.78 7.22
C ILE A 39 -8.11 -5.51 8.55
N LYS A 40 -7.77 -6.80 8.64
CA LYS A 40 -7.82 -7.54 9.91
C LYS A 40 -6.91 -6.91 10.96
N ILE A 41 -5.69 -6.50 10.59
CA ILE A 41 -4.74 -5.85 11.50
C ILE A 41 -5.24 -4.45 11.92
N ILE A 42 -5.75 -3.67 10.97
CA ILE A 42 -6.06 -2.25 11.18
C ILE A 42 -7.42 -2.04 11.86
N SER A 43 -8.44 -2.83 11.48
CA SER A 43 -9.83 -2.62 11.87
C SER A 43 -10.48 -3.85 12.52
N ALA A 44 -9.72 -4.92 12.75
CA ALA A 44 -10.21 -6.18 13.34
C ALA A 44 -11.39 -6.82 12.56
N LYS A 45 -11.54 -6.47 11.28
CA LYS A 45 -12.58 -6.99 10.39
C LYS A 45 -12.03 -8.09 9.50
N GLU A 46 -12.87 -9.07 9.21
CA GLU A 46 -12.54 -10.18 8.33
C GLU A 46 -13.41 -10.13 7.09
N LEU A 47 -12.79 -9.91 5.93
CA LEU A 47 -13.46 -9.86 4.63
C LEU A 47 -13.04 -11.06 3.80
N PHE A 48 -13.99 -11.88 3.37
CA PHE A 48 -13.72 -13.13 2.63
C PHE A 48 -14.26 -13.11 1.19
N THR A 49 -15.32 -12.34 0.96
CA THR A 49 -16.09 -12.37 -0.28
C THR A 49 -16.13 -11.00 -0.97
N LEU A 50 -16.52 -11.01 -2.24
CA LEU A 50 -16.75 -9.77 -2.97
C LEU A 50 -17.88 -8.92 -2.35
N GLU A 51 -18.86 -9.56 -1.70
CA GLU A 51 -19.95 -8.84 -1.04
C GLU A 51 -19.50 -8.15 0.25
N ASP A 52 -18.58 -8.78 0.99
CA ASP A 52 -17.94 -8.16 2.16
C ASP A 52 -17.18 -6.89 1.73
N ALA A 53 -16.44 -6.96 0.61
CA ALA A 53 -15.72 -5.82 0.07
C ALA A 53 -16.63 -4.66 -0.36
N LYS A 54 -17.82 -4.94 -0.92
CA LYS A 54 -18.81 -3.90 -1.28
C LYS A 54 -19.36 -3.22 -0.04
N SER A 55 -19.81 -4.03 0.92
CA SER A 55 -20.41 -3.55 2.17
C SER A 55 -19.40 -2.68 2.92
N PHE A 56 -18.15 -3.15 3.00
CA PHE A 56 -17.07 -2.41 3.64
C PHE A 56 -16.72 -1.12 2.91
N LEU A 57 -16.78 -1.07 1.57
CA LEU A 57 -16.56 0.17 0.81
C LEU A 57 -17.59 1.26 1.17
N GLU A 58 -18.87 0.90 1.29
CA GLU A 58 -19.91 1.87 1.66
C GLU A 58 -19.78 2.31 3.12
N GLU A 59 -19.40 1.40 4.02
CA GLU A 59 -19.09 1.73 5.42
C GLU A 59 -17.92 2.74 5.51
N LEU A 60 -16.79 2.45 4.87
CA LEU A 60 -15.64 3.35 4.84
C LEU A 60 -16.00 4.73 4.30
N LYS A 61 -16.92 4.80 3.34
CA LYS A 61 -17.36 6.07 2.74
C LYS A 61 -18.29 6.86 3.67
N ALA A 62 -19.12 6.18 4.43
CA ALA A 62 -20.03 6.80 5.40
C ALA A 62 -19.28 7.36 6.60
N ASP A 63 -18.24 6.64 7.06
CA ASP A 63 -17.54 6.97 8.30
C ASP A 63 -16.42 8.02 8.11
N LEU A 64 -15.88 8.16 6.89
CA LEU A 64 -14.68 8.95 6.63
C LEU A 64 -14.76 10.42 7.09
N ASP A 65 -14.02 10.75 8.14
CA ASP A 65 -13.74 12.13 8.53
C ASP A 65 -12.48 12.69 7.84
N PHE A 66 -12.70 13.67 6.95
CA PHE A 66 -11.62 14.39 6.28
C PHE A 66 -10.84 15.36 7.19
N ASN A 67 -11.23 15.54 8.45
CA ASN A 67 -10.47 16.31 9.43
C ASN A 67 -9.46 15.44 10.19
N SER A 68 -9.68 14.13 10.27
CA SER A 68 -8.77 13.16 10.88
C SER A 68 -7.74 12.63 9.87
N SER A 69 -6.47 13.05 10.02
CA SER A 69 -5.38 12.59 9.15
C SER A 69 -5.12 11.09 9.26
N VAL A 70 -5.20 10.56 10.48
CA VAL A 70 -5.01 9.13 10.77
C VAL A 70 -6.13 8.31 10.13
N GLU A 71 -7.37 8.79 10.18
CA GLU A 71 -8.49 8.08 9.57
C GLU A 71 -8.40 8.04 8.05
N VAL A 72 -8.07 9.17 7.41
CA VAL A 72 -7.80 9.20 5.97
C VAL A 72 -6.64 8.27 5.60
N ALA A 73 -5.59 8.20 6.42
CA ALA A 73 -4.49 7.28 6.19
C ALA A 73 -4.93 5.82 6.32
N ARG A 74 -5.68 5.49 7.37
CA ARG A 74 -6.26 4.18 7.62
C ARG A 74 -7.12 3.70 6.45
N THR A 75 -8.11 4.50 6.08
CA THR A 75 -9.02 4.23 4.97
C THR A 75 -8.28 4.10 3.64
N THR A 76 -7.17 4.84 3.45
CA THR A 76 -6.32 4.65 2.27
C THR A 76 -5.79 3.23 2.21
N LEU A 77 -5.14 2.76 3.27
CA LEU A 77 -4.51 1.44 3.30
C LEU A 77 -5.54 0.31 3.14
N GLU A 78 -6.71 0.46 3.78
CA GLU A 78 -7.83 -0.47 3.66
C GLU A 78 -8.36 -0.55 2.22
N LEU A 79 -8.55 0.60 1.56
CA LEU A 79 -9.00 0.64 0.17
C LEU A 79 -7.99 0.04 -0.81
N LEU A 80 -6.68 0.20 -0.56
CA LEU A 80 -5.65 -0.47 -1.37
C LEU A 80 -5.76 -1.99 -1.24
N GLU A 81 -5.98 -2.51 -0.02
CA GLU A 81 -6.13 -3.95 0.18
C GLU A 81 -7.42 -4.50 -0.43
N VAL A 82 -8.53 -3.77 -0.35
CA VAL A 82 -9.75 -4.14 -1.09
C VAL A 82 -9.45 -4.27 -2.59
N ILE A 83 -8.69 -3.34 -3.17
CA ILE A 83 -8.28 -3.42 -4.58
C ILE A 83 -7.45 -4.69 -4.85
N GLU A 84 -6.42 -4.98 -4.05
CA GLU A 84 -5.62 -6.20 -4.21
C GLU A 84 -6.49 -7.46 -4.09
N GLY A 85 -7.39 -7.47 -3.11
CA GLY A 85 -8.29 -8.57 -2.79
C GLY A 85 -9.23 -8.96 -3.91
N VAL A 86 -9.64 -8.00 -4.75
CA VAL A 86 -10.64 -8.24 -5.83
C VAL A 86 -10.03 -8.38 -7.22
N LYS A 87 -8.83 -7.86 -7.45
CA LYS A 87 -8.29 -7.65 -8.81
C LYS A 87 -7.68 -8.88 -9.48
N TRP A 88 -7.47 -9.96 -8.73
CA TRP A 88 -6.68 -11.13 -9.11
C TRP A 88 -7.17 -11.93 -10.33
N LYS A 89 -8.44 -11.80 -10.75
CA LYS A 89 -8.99 -12.48 -11.95
C LYS A 89 -8.86 -11.72 -13.25
N PHE A 90 -8.60 -10.41 -13.21
CA PHE A 90 -8.71 -9.55 -14.39
C PHE A 90 -7.51 -8.64 -14.62
N GLU A 91 -6.64 -8.44 -13.63
CA GLU A 91 -5.40 -7.71 -13.80
C GLU A 91 -4.26 -8.62 -14.31
N PRO A 92 -3.33 -8.07 -15.10
CA PRO A 92 -2.13 -8.79 -15.52
C PRO A 92 -1.18 -9.03 -14.33
N SER A 93 -0.31 -10.03 -14.46
CA SER A 93 0.58 -10.47 -13.38
C SER A 93 1.47 -9.36 -12.79
N ARG A 94 1.97 -8.47 -13.65
CA ARG A 94 2.79 -7.30 -13.31
C ARG A 94 2.12 -6.28 -12.38
N CYS A 95 0.78 -6.32 -12.28
CA CYS A 95 0.04 -5.51 -11.33
C CYS A 95 0.03 -6.14 -9.92
N PHE A 96 0.38 -7.41 -9.73
CA PHE A 96 0.43 -8.03 -8.40
C PHE A 96 1.79 -7.81 -7.73
N SER A 97 1.85 -7.99 -6.41
CA SER A 97 3.13 -8.06 -5.71
C SER A 97 3.98 -9.18 -6.27
N GLN A 98 5.21 -8.84 -6.69
CA GLN A 98 6.25 -9.79 -7.09
C GLN A 98 7.10 -10.27 -5.91
N ILE A 99 6.84 -9.73 -4.71
CA ILE A 99 7.51 -10.14 -3.48
C ILE A 99 6.61 -11.13 -2.75
N SER A 100 7.12 -12.34 -2.52
CA SER A 100 6.48 -13.37 -1.69
C SER A 100 6.80 -13.18 -0.21
N GLU A 101 6.15 -13.98 0.64
CA GLU A 101 6.48 -14.02 2.08
C GLU A 101 7.94 -14.40 2.34
N ASP A 102 8.46 -15.40 1.61
CA ASP A 102 9.84 -15.85 1.78
C ASP A 102 10.84 -14.81 1.29
N ASP A 103 10.50 -14.07 0.25
CA ASP A 103 11.30 -12.92 -0.19
C ASP A 103 11.31 -11.84 0.89
N PHE A 104 10.16 -11.55 1.51
CA PHE A 104 10.09 -10.58 2.59
C PHE A 104 10.95 -10.99 3.80
N LYS A 105 10.91 -12.27 4.23
CA LYS A 105 11.75 -12.77 5.33
C LYS A 105 13.24 -12.56 5.05
N LYS A 106 13.70 -12.87 3.84
CA LYS A 106 15.09 -12.63 3.41
C LYS A 106 15.44 -11.13 3.43
N LEU A 107 14.52 -10.27 3.03
CA LEU A 107 14.71 -8.82 3.08
C LEU A 107 14.81 -8.31 4.51
N GLU A 108 13.95 -8.78 5.40
CA GLU A 108 13.99 -8.46 6.83
C GLU A 108 15.30 -8.90 7.47
N GLU A 109 15.75 -10.15 7.24
CA GLU A 109 17.03 -10.67 7.73
C GLU A 109 18.21 -9.82 7.26
N ARG A 110 18.20 -9.42 5.99
CA ARG A 110 19.24 -8.55 5.43
C ARG A 110 19.24 -7.17 6.08
N CYS A 111 18.07 -6.53 6.20
CA CYS A 111 17.95 -5.23 6.87
C CYS A 111 18.41 -5.31 8.33
N LEU A 112 18.09 -6.38 9.04
CA LEU A 112 18.53 -6.62 10.42
C LEU A 112 20.06 -6.73 10.52
N LYS A 113 20.67 -7.55 9.66
CA LYS A 113 22.12 -7.81 9.68
C LYS A 113 22.94 -6.59 9.31
N GLU A 114 22.49 -5.83 8.32
CA GLU A 114 23.21 -4.68 7.75
C GLU A 114 22.73 -3.34 8.33
N ASN A 115 21.73 -3.36 9.21
CA ASN A 115 21.05 -2.19 9.77
C ASN A 115 20.54 -1.22 8.69
N LEU A 116 19.86 -1.76 7.67
CA LEU A 116 19.37 -1.00 6.52
C LEU A 116 17.91 -0.55 6.68
N GLU A 117 17.61 0.61 6.09
CA GLU A 117 16.24 1.09 5.92
C GLU A 117 15.58 0.46 4.68
N LEU A 118 14.29 0.10 4.80
CA LEU A 118 13.46 -0.26 3.66
C LEU A 118 12.80 0.99 3.08
N ARG A 119 12.93 1.20 1.77
CA ARG A 119 12.40 2.39 1.10
C ARG A 119 11.37 2.01 0.05
N PHE A 120 10.13 2.46 0.23
CA PHE A 120 9.13 2.42 -0.83
C PHE A 120 9.40 3.53 -1.85
N LEU A 121 9.69 3.15 -3.09
CA LEU A 121 10.08 4.05 -4.16
C LEU A 121 8.92 4.21 -5.15
N PHE A 122 8.21 5.33 -5.10
CA PHE A 122 7.08 5.61 -5.97
C PHE A 122 7.55 6.31 -7.24
N MET A 123 7.77 5.54 -8.31
CA MET A 123 8.20 6.03 -9.61
C MET A 123 9.42 6.98 -9.52
N THR A 124 10.42 6.57 -8.74
CA THR A 124 11.70 7.30 -8.62
C THR A 124 12.63 6.97 -9.77
N LYS A 125 13.59 7.84 -10.05
CA LYS A 125 14.64 7.61 -11.07
C LYS A 125 15.79 6.76 -10.55
N SER A 126 16.04 6.79 -9.24
CA SER A 126 17.16 6.11 -8.61
C SER A 126 16.77 5.43 -7.29
N VAL A 127 17.62 4.50 -6.84
CA VAL A 127 17.58 3.94 -5.49
C VAL A 127 18.63 4.66 -4.64
N PRO A 128 18.24 5.27 -3.52
CA PRO A 128 19.18 5.89 -2.59
C PRO A 128 20.24 4.90 -2.08
N GLU A 129 21.46 5.38 -1.87
CA GLU A 129 22.55 4.58 -1.29
C GLU A 129 22.20 4.11 0.15
N ASN A 130 22.71 2.95 0.55
CA ASN A 130 22.51 2.34 1.88
C ASN A 130 21.04 2.03 2.26
N ALA A 131 20.25 1.60 1.29
CA ALA A 131 18.87 1.19 1.53
C ALA A 131 18.44 0.01 0.64
N ILE A 132 17.41 -0.71 1.08
CA ILE A 132 16.68 -1.64 0.23
C ILE A 132 15.52 -0.89 -0.43
N GLY A 133 15.63 -0.65 -1.74
CA GLY A 133 14.59 0.00 -2.53
C GLY A 133 13.53 -0.99 -3.02
N ILE A 134 12.28 -0.81 -2.55
CA ILE A 134 11.09 -1.51 -3.04
C ILE A 134 10.37 -0.59 -4.03
N TYR A 135 10.44 -0.90 -5.32
CA TYR A 135 9.95 -0.02 -6.38
C TYR A 135 8.52 -0.29 -6.82
N ILE A 136 7.76 0.81 -7.00
CA ILE A 136 6.39 0.82 -7.46
C ILE A 136 6.27 1.71 -8.70
N GLY A 137 5.80 1.13 -9.80
CA GLY A 137 5.55 1.83 -11.07
C GLY A 137 6.11 1.10 -12.27
N GLU A 138 6.07 1.74 -13.43
CA GLU A 138 6.67 1.22 -14.66
C GLU A 138 8.19 1.48 -14.66
N ASN A 139 8.98 0.62 -15.33
CA ASN A 139 10.42 0.79 -15.56
C ASN A 139 11.26 0.97 -14.27
N PRO A 140 11.42 -0.09 -13.45
CA PRO A 140 12.23 -0.01 -12.24
C PRO A 140 13.70 0.32 -12.53
N PRO A 141 14.37 1.12 -11.67
CA PRO A 141 15.82 1.28 -11.74
C PRO A 141 16.52 -0.06 -11.45
N SER A 142 17.69 -0.27 -12.06
CA SER A 142 18.36 -1.58 -12.13
C SER A 142 18.71 -2.21 -10.78
N ASN A 143 18.86 -1.41 -9.72
CA ASN A 143 19.19 -1.84 -8.37
C ASN A 143 17.99 -1.84 -7.41
N ALA A 144 16.77 -1.60 -7.90
CA ALA A 144 15.56 -1.73 -7.09
C ALA A 144 14.99 -3.15 -7.15
N ILE A 145 14.37 -3.55 -6.04
CA ILE A 145 13.50 -4.71 -5.98
C ILE A 145 12.13 -4.28 -6.48
N PHE A 146 11.70 -4.83 -7.60
CA PHE A 146 10.41 -4.53 -8.19
C PHE A 146 9.27 -5.11 -7.36
N LEU A 147 8.33 -4.27 -6.92
CA LEU A 147 7.10 -4.72 -6.25
C LEU A 147 6.00 -4.99 -7.26
N SER A 148 5.56 -3.96 -7.98
CA SER A 148 4.53 -4.05 -9.02
C SER A 148 4.42 -2.73 -9.80
N GLU A 149 3.65 -2.75 -10.89
CA GLU A 149 3.34 -1.53 -11.66
C GLU A 149 2.36 -0.58 -10.95
N VAL A 150 1.65 -1.04 -9.91
CA VAL A 150 0.54 -0.29 -9.29
C VAL A 150 0.71 -0.14 -7.78
N PRO A 151 0.42 1.04 -7.22
CA PRO A 151 0.74 1.32 -5.82
C PRO A 151 -0.17 0.63 -4.80
N SER A 152 -1.27 0.01 -5.24
CA SER A 152 -2.13 -0.78 -4.35
C SER A 152 -1.43 -2.03 -3.81
N SER A 153 -0.44 -2.59 -4.52
CA SER A 153 0.30 -3.77 -4.05
C SER A 153 1.13 -3.53 -2.80
N ILE A 154 1.31 -2.30 -2.35
CA ILE A 154 1.94 -2.03 -1.04
C ILE A 154 1.12 -2.65 0.09
N SER A 155 -0.21 -2.77 -0.06
CA SER A 155 -1.06 -3.39 0.96
C SER A 155 -0.72 -4.85 1.21
N THR A 156 -0.04 -5.55 0.29
CA THR A 156 0.38 -6.94 0.52
C THR A 156 1.64 -7.04 1.38
N ILE A 157 2.46 -5.99 1.44
CA ILE A 157 3.69 -5.96 2.25
C ILE A 157 3.43 -5.43 3.66
N LEU A 158 2.51 -4.46 3.80
CA LEU A 158 2.25 -3.79 5.07
C LEU A 158 1.91 -4.74 6.25
N PRO A 159 1.14 -5.84 6.07
CA PRO A 159 0.92 -6.80 7.15
C PRO A 159 2.22 -7.36 7.73
N TYR A 160 3.19 -7.68 6.87
CA TYR A 160 4.48 -8.20 7.29
C TYR A 160 5.30 -7.13 8.01
N LEU A 161 5.31 -5.89 7.49
CA LEU A 161 5.98 -4.76 8.15
C LEU A 161 5.41 -4.47 9.54
N PHE A 162 4.08 -4.49 9.69
CA PHE A 162 3.42 -4.26 10.98
C PHE A 162 3.57 -5.42 11.97
N SER A 163 3.94 -6.61 11.50
CA SER A 163 4.22 -7.78 12.34
C SER A 163 5.71 -7.89 12.70
N SER A 164 6.58 -7.15 12.02
CA SER A 164 8.02 -7.14 12.26
C SER A 164 8.39 -6.21 13.42
N SER A 165 9.19 -6.72 14.36
CA SER A 165 9.78 -5.91 15.44
C SER A 165 10.91 -5.00 14.96
N TYR A 166 11.46 -5.28 13.76
CA TYR A 166 12.45 -4.42 13.12
C TYR A 166 11.79 -3.23 12.44
N PHE A 167 10.70 -3.45 11.71
CA PHE A 167 10.03 -2.41 10.92
C PHE A 167 8.86 -1.73 11.62
N SER A 168 8.42 -2.20 12.79
CA SER A 168 7.30 -1.58 13.48
C SER A 168 7.34 -1.70 15.01
N TYR A 169 6.56 -0.85 15.66
CA TYR A 169 6.20 -0.96 17.06
C TYR A 169 4.75 -1.48 17.17
N PHE A 170 4.60 -2.80 17.29
CA PHE A 170 3.32 -3.44 17.59
C PHE A 170 2.96 -3.28 19.08
N PRO A 171 1.68 -3.07 19.47
CA PRO A 171 0.45 -3.01 18.66
C PRO A 171 0.11 -1.63 18.10
N LYS A 172 1.00 -0.63 18.22
CA LYS A 172 0.72 0.76 17.82
C LYS A 172 0.66 0.98 16.31
N LEU A 173 0.94 -0.05 15.51
CA LEU A 173 1.05 -0.01 14.04
C LEU A 173 1.95 1.14 13.55
N LYS A 174 3.00 1.48 14.32
CA LYS A 174 3.91 2.57 13.96
C LYS A 174 5.15 2.00 13.30
N LEU A 175 5.34 2.30 12.02
CA LEU A 175 6.52 1.95 11.24
C LEU A 175 7.78 2.66 11.78
N ARG A 176 8.91 1.98 11.63
CA ARG A 176 10.27 2.47 11.87
C ARG A 176 11.21 1.81 10.87
N ASN A 177 12.36 2.41 10.57
CA ASN A 177 13.28 1.90 9.54
C ASN A 177 12.60 1.68 8.17
N VAL A 178 11.56 2.47 7.90
CA VAL A 178 10.82 2.48 6.63
C VAL A 178 10.69 3.92 6.16
N ALA A 179 11.14 4.20 4.94
CA ALA A 179 10.87 5.47 4.27
C ALA A 179 9.96 5.28 3.05
N SER A 180 9.27 6.36 2.71
CA SER A 180 8.51 6.50 1.48
C SER A 180 9.18 7.62 0.68
N VAL A 181 9.61 7.32 -0.54
CA VAL A 181 10.25 8.28 -1.46
C VAL A 181 9.31 8.52 -2.63
N LEU A 182 8.84 9.75 -2.78
CA LEU A 182 7.91 10.13 -3.84
C LEU A 182 8.67 10.77 -5.02
N GLY A 183 8.80 10.03 -6.12
CA GLY A 183 9.34 10.54 -7.39
C GLY A 183 8.28 11.28 -8.21
N LYS A 184 7.36 10.52 -8.81
CA LYS A 184 6.24 11.10 -9.59
C LYS A 184 5.05 11.43 -8.70
N ARG A 185 4.74 12.72 -8.61
CA ARG A 185 3.59 13.26 -7.85
C ARG A 185 2.28 13.07 -8.62
N THR A 186 1.60 11.95 -8.37
CA THR A 186 0.20 11.74 -8.78
C THR A 186 -0.72 11.87 -7.57
N LEU A 187 -2.03 12.05 -7.79
CA LEU A 187 -3.00 12.13 -6.69
C LEU A 187 -2.98 10.86 -5.80
N LEU A 188 -2.84 9.68 -6.40
CA LEU A 188 -2.81 8.42 -5.66
C LEU A 188 -1.47 8.24 -4.94
N ASN A 189 -0.34 8.45 -5.63
CA ASN A 189 0.97 8.32 -4.98
C ASN A 189 1.13 9.31 -3.82
N SER A 190 0.64 10.55 -3.97
CA SER A 190 0.68 11.55 -2.91
C SER A 190 -0.19 11.15 -1.71
N LEU A 191 -1.36 10.58 -1.95
CA LEU A 191 -2.23 10.05 -0.88
C LEU A 191 -1.52 8.90 -0.14
N ILE A 192 -0.99 7.93 -0.86
CA ILE A 192 -0.37 6.73 -0.27
C ILE A 192 0.90 7.12 0.50
N HIS A 193 1.73 7.98 -0.09
CA HIS A 193 2.90 8.55 0.57
C HIS A 193 2.53 9.26 1.88
N PHE A 194 1.52 10.13 1.86
CA PHE A 194 1.00 10.77 3.08
C PHE A 194 0.52 9.74 4.11
N SER A 195 -0.23 8.72 3.68
CA SER A 195 -0.77 7.69 4.56
C SER A 195 0.32 6.89 5.25
N LEU A 196 1.36 6.46 4.52
CA LEU A 196 2.53 5.80 5.10
C LEU A 196 3.21 6.67 6.18
N GLY A 197 3.25 7.99 5.97
CA GLY A 197 3.80 8.93 6.96
C GLY A 197 2.97 9.03 8.24
N GLN A 198 1.64 8.97 8.14
CA GLN A 198 0.78 8.92 9.34
C GLN A 198 1.02 7.64 10.16
N PHE A 199 1.41 6.54 9.50
CA PHE A 199 1.84 5.31 10.16
C PHE A 199 3.33 5.30 10.54
N GLY A 200 4.05 6.42 10.45
CA GLY A 200 5.42 6.56 10.97
C GLY A 200 6.55 6.38 9.97
N SER A 201 6.25 6.18 8.68
CA SER A 201 7.29 6.16 7.65
C SER A 201 7.93 7.54 7.47
N LYS A 202 9.24 7.60 7.26
CA LYS A 202 9.94 8.83 6.89
C LYS A 202 9.51 9.23 5.47
N LEU A 203 9.07 10.48 5.29
CA LEU A 203 8.63 11.00 3.99
C LEU A 203 9.75 11.77 3.31
N GLU A 204 10.12 11.33 2.11
CA GLU A 204 11.12 11.97 1.25
C GLU A 204 10.54 12.23 -0.14
N TYR A 205 11.05 13.27 -0.81
CA TYR A 205 10.69 13.59 -2.19
C TYR A 205 11.95 13.52 -3.04
N GLU A 206 11.89 12.82 -4.17
CA GLU A 206 12.98 12.89 -5.14
C GLU A 206 12.99 14.29 -5.74
N ASN A 207 14.16 14.94 -5.73
CA ASN A 207 14.31 16.25 -6.37
C ASN A 207 13.98 16.09 -7.85
N GLN A 208 12.88 16.71 -8.28
CA GLN A 208 12.63 16.87 -9.70
C GLN A 208 13.59 17.95 -10.18
N GLU A 209 14.68 17.56 -10.83
CA GLU A 209 15.41 18.47 -11.71
C GLU A 209 14.35 19.14 -12.60
N ARG A 210 14.25 20.46 -12.47
CA ARG A 210 13.32 21.31 -13.22
C ARG A 210 13.71 21.38 -14.68
#